data_AF-M2Y9Y7-F1
#
_entry.id   AF-M2Y9Y7-F1
#
_cell.length_a   1.000
_cell.length_b   1.000
_cell.length_c   1.000
_cell.angle_alpha   90.00
_cell.angle_beta   90.00
_cell.angle_gamma   90.00
#
_symmetry.space_group_name_H-M   'P 1'
#
loop_
_entity.id
_entity.type
_entity.pdbx_description
1 polymer ?
#
loop_
_entity_poly.entity_id
_entity_poly.type
_entity_poly.pdbx_seq_one_letter_code
_entity_poly.pdbx_strand_id
1 'polypeptide(L)'
;MVYKFRTNVIKMMDKGIFRKAKWYEVVKRYPPLAPPGNRGKPPRIVLEEDSLYNELYQRIPQLQYTPLRVGDSLYGNRNVCDKFVYFQKLYMDSKGMTKEDAFNTVQKELDGELKDAVRQSSSLYWNGTLGQSEVATELIQETSYNYMKMEERKANLLAKQYSFASKKVDSQISASAAESSETMKLENNDSKKDIE
;
A
#
# COMPACT_ATOMS: atom_id res chain seq x y z
N MET A 1 26.89 -37.20 -0.33
CA MET A 1 27.56 -38.43 0.17
C MET A 1 26.58 -39.58 0.45
N VAL A 2 25.35 -39.31 0.93
CA VAL A 2 24.32 -40.31 1.31
C VAL A 2 23.87 -41.26 0.17
N TYR A 3 23.71 -40.76 -1.07
CA TYR A 3 23.30 -41.61 -2.21
C TYR A 3 24.32 -42.69 -2.59
N LYS A 4 25.61 -42.39 -2.45
CA LYS A 4 26.70 -43.35 -2.76
C LYS A 4 26.74 -44.49 -1.73
N PHE A 5 26.44 -44.20 -0.46
CA PHE A 5 26.39 -45.22 0.58
C PHE A 5 25.23 -46.20 0.36
N ARG A 6 24.01 -45.69 0.12
CA ARG A 6 22.83 -46.54 -0.16
C ARG A 6 23.05 -47.45 -1.36
N THR A 7 23.55 -46.91 -2.46
CA THR A 7 23.78 -47.69 -3.69
C THR A 7 24.81 -48.80 -3.46
N ASN A 8 25.82 -48.57 -2.63
CA ASN A 8 26.81 -49.60 -2.28
C ASN A 8 26.24 -50.69 -1.36
N VAL A 9 25.46 -50.32 -0.34
CA VAL A 9 24.85 -51.31 0.58
C VAL A 9 23.81 -52.18 -0.14
N ILE A 10 22.96 -51.59 -0.98
CA ILE A 10 22.00 -52.34 -1.79
C ILE A 10 22.73 -53.30 -2.73
N LYS A 11 23.80 -52.84 -3.41
CA LYS A 11 24.64 -53.70 -4.27
C LYS A 11 25.28 -54.86 -3.49
N MET A 12 25.71 -54.65 -2.25
CA MET A 12 26.27 -55.71 -1.40
C MET A 12 25.22 -56.73 -0.98
N MET A 13 24.00 -56.29 -0.65
CA MET A 13 22.86 -57.19 -0.37
C MET A 13 22.42 -57.96 -1.61
N ASP A 14 22.45 -57.34 -2.80
CA ASP A 14 22.14 -57.99 -4.08
C ASP A 14 23.14 -59.09 -4.44
N LYS A 15 24.42 -58.87 -4.13
CA LYS A 15 25.51 -59.84 -4.32
C LYS A 15 25.56 -60.94 -3.25
N GLY A 16 24.67 -60.90 -2.26
CA GLY A 16 24.65 -61.86 -1.16
C GLY A 16 25.79 -61.69 -0.13
N ILE A 17 26.53 -60.57 -0.19
CA ILE A 17 27.60 -60.26 0.78
C ILE A 17 26.99 -59.98 2.16
N PHE A 18 25.81 -59.35 2.19
CA PHE A 18 25.04 -59.13 3.41
C PHE A 18 23.65 -59.76 3.31
N ARG A 19 23.13 -60.24 4.45
CA ARG A 19 21.72 -60.66 4.57
C ARG A 19 20.81 -59.47 4.28
N LYS A 20 19.77 -59.68 3.46
CA LYS A 20 18.75 -58.67 3.17
C LYS A 20 18.06 -58.22 4.47
N ALA A 21 18.09 -56.92 4.72
CA ALA A 21 17.39 -56.30 5.85
C ALA A 21 15.90 -56.15 5.55
N LYS A 22 15.05 -56.03 6.59
CA LYS A 22 13.59 -55.85 6.43
C LYS A 22 13.22 -54.63 5.58
N TRP A 23 14.02 -53.57 5.61
CA TRP A 23 13.81 -52.35 4.85
C TRP A 23 14.23 -52.44 3.37
N TYR A 24 14.96 -53.49 2.96
CA TYR A 24 15.52 -53.60 1.61
C TYR A 24 14.44 -53.54 0.51
N GLU A 25 13.35 -54.29 0.65
CA GLU A 25 12.27 -54.34 -0.34
C GLU A 25 11.53 -52.99 -0.44
N VAL A 26 11.33 -52.31 0.69
CA VAL A 26 10.69 -50.98 0.73
C VAL A 26 11.55 -49.95 0.00
N VAL A 27 12.85 -49.93 0.28
CA VAL A 27 13.80 -48.99 -0.33
C VAL A 27 14.04 -49.29 -1.81
N LYS A 28 13.91 -50.56 -2.24
CA LYS A 28 13.99 -50.96 -3.65
C LYS A 28 12.74 -50.55 -4.41
N ARG A 29 11.55 -50.73 -3.82
CA ARG A 29 10.26 -50.32 -4.40
C ARG A 29 10.10 -48.81 -4.47
N TYR A 30 10.58 -48.09 -3.45
CA TYR A 30 10.49 -46.64 -3.34
C TYR A 30 11.89 -46.02 -3.20
N PRO A 31 12.66 -45.91 -4.29
CA PRO A 31 13.95 -45.26 -4.23
C PRO A 31 13.78 -43.76 -3.91
N PRO A 32 14.58 -43.17 -3.00
CA PRO A 32 14.67 -41.72 -2.86
C PRO A 32 14.97 -41.05 -4.20
N LEU A 33 14.32 -39.90 -4.43
CA LEU A 33 14.50 -39.08 -5.62
C LEU A 33 15.96 -38.70 -5.78
N ALA A 34 16.54 -38.94 -6.96
CA ALA A 34 17.90 -38.49 -7.23
C ALA A 34 18.02 -36.98 -6.93
N PRO A 35 19.11 -36.53 -6.29
CA PRO A 35 19.28 -35.10 -6.05
C PRO A 35 19.27 -34.40 -7.40
N PRO A 36 18.63 -33.22 -7.51
CA PRO A 36 18.66 -32.47 -8.75
C PRO A 36 20.13 -32.26 -9.14
N GLY A 37 20.44 -32.50 -10.42
CA GLY A 37 21.76 -32.19 -10.96
C GLY A 37 22.10 -30.72 -10.73
N ASN A 38 23.38 -30.37 -10.83
CA ASN A 38 23.82 -28.99 -10.65
C ASN A 38 23.33 -28.15 -11.85
N ARG A 39 22.12 -27.57 -11.74
CA ARG A 39 21.44 -26.82 -12.81
C ARG A 39 21.86 -25.34 -12.87
N GLY A 40 22.99 -25.00 -12.26
CA GLY A 40 23.45 -23.61 -12.12
C GLY A 40 22.69 -22.84 -11.04
N LYS A 41 22.83 -21.52 -11.04
CA LYS A 41 22.16 -20.62 -10.09
C LYS A 41 20.66 -20.54 -10.46
N PRO A 42 19.73 -20.76 -9.51
CA PRO A 42 18.30 -20.60 -9.78
C PRO A 42 18.00 -19.14 -10.16
N PRO A 43 17.01 -18.91 -11.05
CA PRO A 43 16.60 -17.56 -11.41
C PRO A 43 15.99 -16.83 -10.21
N ARG A 44 16.08 -15.50 -10.21
CA ARG A 44 15.42 -14.66 -9.21
C ARG A 44 13.90 -14.70 -9.46
N ILE A 45 13.13 -15.05 -8.45
CA ILE A 45 11.67 -14.93 -8.47
C ILE A 45 11.34 -13.45 -8.25
N VAL A 46 10.59 -12.86 -9.16
CA VAL A 46 10.11 -11.48 -9.08
C VAL A 46 8.60 -11.51 -9.25
N LEU A 47 7.89 -10.89 -8.32
CA LEU A 47 6.44 -10.76 -8.36
C LEU A 47 6.06 -9.38 -8.90
N GLU A 48 4.90 -9.26 -9.53
CA GLU A 48 4.41 -7.97 -10.05
C GLU A 48 4.18 -6.97 -8.91
N GLU A 49 3.74 -7.51 -7.77
CA GLU A 49 3.47 -6.81 -6.52
C GLU A 49 4.74 -6.19 -5.92
N ASP A 50 5.93 -6.74 -6.19
CA ASP A 50 7.21 -6.22 -5.65
C ASP A 50 7.41 -4.74 -6.03
N SER A 51 6.96 -4.35 -7.23
CA SER A 51 7.02 -2.98 -7.71
C SER A 51 6.05 -2.04 -6.97
N LEU A 52 4.91 -2.56 -6.51
CA LEU A 52 3.91 -1.82 -5.75
C LEU A 52 4.37 -1.62 -4.30
N TYR A 53 4.96 -2.66 -3.69
CA TYR A 53 5.58 -2.54 -2.37
C TYR A 53 6.71 -1.52 -2.34
N ASN A 54 7.61 -1.56 -3.33
CA ASN A 54 8.70 -0.60 -3.41
C ASN A 54 8.20 0.84 -3.49
N GLU A 55 7.15 1.11 -4.28
CA GLU A 55 6.57 2.45 -4.36
C GLU A 55 5.87 2.85 -3.05
N LEU A 56 5.11 1.94 -2.44
CA LEU A 56 4.47 2.17 -1.14
C LEU A 56 5.51 2.58 -0.08
N TYR A 57 6.62 1.84 0.01
CA TYR A 57 7.69 2.11 0.96
C TYR A 57 8.53 3.34 0.62
N GLN A 58 8.56 3.77 -0.64
CA GLN A 58 9.17 5.05 -1.02
C GLN A 58 8.30 6.23 -0.60
N ARG A 59 6.97 6.11 -0.75
CA ARG A 59 6.00 7.15 -0.36
C ARG A 59 5.78 7.24 1.15
N ILE A 60 5.78 6.09 1.84
CA ILE A 60 5.57 6.00 3.29
C ILE A 60 6.67 5.12 3.92
N PRO A 61 7.90 5.64 4.10
CA PRO A 61 9.05 4.88 4.59
C PRO A 61 8.86 4.22 5.96
N GLN A 62 8.01 4.80 6.81
CA GLN A 62 7.75 4.29 8.17
C GLN A 62 7.18 2.87 8.14
N LEU A 63 6.42 2.51 7.11
CA LEU A 63 5.81 1.19 6.98
C LEU A 63 6.82 0.05 6.82
N GLN A 64 8.07 0.34 6.46
CA GLN A 64 9.15 -0.66 6.42
C GLN A 64 9.41 -1.29 7.79
N TYR A 65 9.06 -0.58 8.87
CA TYR A 65 9.28 -1.00 10.26
C TYR A 65 8.00 -1.50 10.94
N THR A 66 6.90 -1.69 10.19
CA THR A 66 5.66 -2.23 10.75
C THR A 66 5.88 -3.69 11.19
N PRO A 67 5.55 -4.05 12.44
CA PRO A 67 5.82 -5.38 12.96
C PRO A 67 4.97 -6.42 12.24
N LEU A 68 5.63 -7.39 11.62
CA LEU A 68 4.98 -8.49 10.92
C LEU A 68 4.78 -9.68 11.86
N ARG A 69 3.51 -10.08 12.06
CA ARG A 69 3.18 -11.33 12.75
C ARG A 69 3.13 -12.46 11.73
N VAL A 70 4.20 -13.25 11.67
CA VAL A 70 4.41 -14.32 10.68
C VAL A 70 3.30 -15.40 10.70
N GLY A 71 2.48 -15.48 11.76
CA GLY A 71 1.35 -16.42 11.85
C GLY A 71 -0.01 -15.88 11.37
N ASP A 72 -0.19 -14.56 11.28
CA ASP A 72 -1.53 -13.97 11.04
C ASP A 72 -1.97 -14.10 9.57
N SER A 73 -1.00 -14.25 8.65
CA SER A 73 -1.24 -14.47 7.22
C SER A 73 -2.07 -15.72 6.92
N LEU A 74 -2.04 -16.74 7.78
CA LEU A 74 -2.77 -18.01 7.56
C LEU A 74 -4.27 -17.89 7.90
N TYR A 75 -4.66 -16.91 8.72
CA TYR A 75 -6.02 -16.75 9.25
C TYR A 75 -6.78 -15.56 8.67
N GLY A 76 -6.33 -15.01 7.53
CA GLY A 76 -7.01 -13.91 6.84
C GLY A 76 -6.71 -12.52 7.40
N ASN A 77 -5.95 -12.41 8.50
CA ASN A 77 -5.45 -11.13 9.00
C ASN A 77 -4.20 -10.73 8.22
N ARG A 78 -4.41 -10.19 7.02
CA ARG A 78 -3.35 -9.62 6.19
C ARG A 78 -2.76 -8.37 6.85
N ASN A 79 -1.45 -8.19 6.73
CA ASN A 79 -0.78 -6.95 7.10
C ASN A 79 -1.38 -5.77 6.31
N VAL A 80 -1.36 -4.56 6.87
CA VAL A 80 -1.86 -3.35 6.20
C VAL A 80 -1.17 -3.12 4.86
N CYS A 81 0.14 -3.41 4.76
CA CYS A 81 0.89 -3.27 3.50
C CYS A 81 0.38 -4.26 2.45
N ASP A 82 0.13 -5.51 2.85
CA ASP A 82 -0.37 -6.55 1.95
C ASP A 82 -1.79 -6.24 1.50
N LYS A 83 -2.65 -5.75 2.41
CA LYS A 83 -3.99 -5.26 2.06
C LYS A 83 -3.89 -4.11 1.06
N PHE A 84 -3.00 -3.14 1.32
CA PHE A 84 -2.84 -1.98 0.46
C PHE A 84 -2.46 -2.39 -0.96
N VAL A 85 -1.41 -3.21 -1.11
CA VAL A 85 -0.93 -3.67 -2.42
C VAL A 85 -1.99 -4.53 -3.12
N TYR A 86 -2.68 -5.39 -2.37
CA TYR A 86 -3.78 -6.19 -2.90
C TYR A 86 -4.92 -5.33 -3.46
N PHE A 87 -5.40 -4.33 -2.71
CA PHE A 87 -6.47 -3.45 -3.19
C PHE A 87 -6.00 -2.55 -4.33
N GLN A 88 -4.74 -2.09 -4.31
CA GLN A 88 -4.19 -1.29 -5.39
C GLN A 88 -4.17 -2.09 -6.70
N LYS A 89 -3.65 -3.32 -6.66
CA LYS A 89 -3.66 -4.23 -7.80
C LYS A 89 -5.09 -4.55 -8.24
N LEU A 90 -6.00 -4.81 -7.30
CA LEU A 90 -7.41 -5.06 -7.60
C LEU A 90 -8.05 -3.88 -8.35
N TYR A 91 -7.79 -2.63 -7.95
CA TYR A 91 -8.33 -1.46 -8.64
C TYR A 91 -7.71 -1.22 -10.02
N MET A 92 -6.42 -1.51 -10.18
CA MET A 92 -5.77 -1.48 -11.49
C MET A 92 -6.38 -2.53 -12.42
N ASP A 93 -6.53 -3.77 -11.95
CA ASP A 93 -6.98 -4.89 -12.78
C ASP A 93 -8.49 -4.83 -13.08
N SER A 94 -9.32 -4.51 -12.08
CA SER A 94 -10.79 -4.57 -12.22
C SER A 94 -11.42 -3.27 -12.72
N LYS A 95 -10.89 -2.12 -12.32
CA LYS A 95 -11.43 -0.80 -12.70
C LYS A 95 -10.61 -0.10 -13.78
N GLY A 96 -9.49 -0.69 -14.21
CA GLY A 96 -8.60 -0.08 -15.19
C GLY A 96 -7.98 1.23 -14.69
N MET A 97 -7.89 1.42 -13.37
CA MET A 97 -7.34 2.64 -12.79
C MET A 97 -5.84 2.75 -13.08
N THR A 98 -5.36 3.99 -13.23
CA THR A 98 -3.92 4.22 -13.28
C THR A 98 -3.30 3.87 -11.92
N LYS A 99 -2.00 3.56 -11.92
CA LYS A 99 -1.27 3.19 -10.71
C LYS A 99 -1.40 4.24 -9.60
N GLU A 100 -1.37 5.52 -9.99
CA GLU A 100 -1.44 6.66 -9.08
C GLU A 100 -2.87 6.88 -8.54
N ASP A 101 -3.89 6.78 -9.40
CA ASP A 101 -5.28 6.89 -8.97
C ASP A 101 -5.67 5.75 -8.03
N ALA A 102 -5.24 4.52 -8.34
CA ALA A 102 -5.42 3.36 -7.49
C ALA A 102 -4.72 3.56 -6.13
N PHE A 103 -3.48 4.07 -6.12
CA PHE A 103 -2.75 4.37 -4.89
C PHE A 103 -3.53 5.36 -4.01
N ASN A 104 -3.96 6.48 -4.59
CA ASN A 104 -4.68 7.53 -3.87
C ASN A 104 -6.04 7.04 -3.34
N THR A 105 -6.71 6.17 -4.09
CA THR A 105 -8.00 5.58 -3.69
C THR A 105 -7.81 4.65 -2.49
N VAL A 106 -6.85 3.72 -2.55
CA VAL A 106 -6.56 2.79 -1.45
C VAL A 106 -6.05 3.53 -0.22
N GLN A 107 -5.23 4.56 -0.41
CA GLN A 107 -4.74 5.38 0.71
C GLN A 107 -5.88 6.04 1.47
N LYS A 108 -6.91 6.54 0.77
CA LYS A 108 -8.11 7.10 1.42
C LYS A 108 -8.93 6.04 2.13
N GLU A 109 -9.09 4.86 1.53
CA GLU A 109 -9.86 3.76 2.11
C GLU A 109 -9.21 3.17 3.36
N LEU A 110 -7.87 3.06 3.37
CA LEU A 110 -7.09 2.48 4.46
C LEU A 110 -6.44 3.54 5.36
N ASP A 111 -6.82 4.82 5.28
CA ASP A 111 -6.16 5.92 6.00
C ASP A 111 -6.08 5.67 7.51
N GLY A 112 -7.15 5.12 8.11
CA GLY A 112 -7.17 4.74 9.53
C GLY A 112 -6.14 3.66 9.87
N GLU A 113 -6.16 2.54 9.15
CA GLU A 113 -5.21 1.43 9.38
C GLU A 113 -3.76 1.85 9.10
N LEU A 114 -3.53 2.70 8.09
CA LEU A 114 -2.22 3.24 7.75
C LEU A 114 -1.68 4.14 8.86
N LYS A 115 -2.49 5.05 9.39
CA LYS A 115 -2.09 5.91 10.51
C LYS A 115 -1.73 5.10 11.75
N ASP A 116 -2.50 4.07 12.06
CA ASP A 116 -2.21 3.17 13.17
C ASP A 116 -0.90 2.39 12.95
N ALA A 117 -0.67 1.88 11.75
CA ALA A 117 0.56 1.18 11.40
C ALA A 117 1.80 2.11 11.41
N VAL A 118 1.66 3.34 10.95
CA VAL A 118 2.72 4.37 11.02
C VAL A 118 3.02 4.73 12.48
N ARG A 119 2.00 4.82 13.33
CA ARG A 119 2.18 5.07 14.77
C ARG A 119 2.91 3.92 15.46
N GLN A 120 2.53 2.68 15.17
CA GLN A 120 3.18 1.49 15.73
C GLN A 120 4.64 1.35 15.28
N SER A 121 4.90 1.56 13.98
CA SER A 121 6.27 1.50 13.42
C SER A 121 7.17 2.60 13.99
N SER A 122 6.65 3.83 14.11
CA SER A 122 7.40 4.95 14.71
C SER A 122 7.76 4.69 16.18
N SER A 123 6.85 4.06 16.93
CA SER A 123 7.13 3.67 18.33
C SER A 123 8.25 2.64 18.43
N LEU A 124 8.32 1.68 17.51
CA LEU A 124 9.36 0.64 17.50
C LEU A 124 10.74 1.18 17.09
N TYR A 125 10.78 2.05 16.08
CA TYR A 125 12.02 2.65 15.58
C TYR A 125 12.72 3.49 16.66
N TRP A 126 11.95 4.26 17.44
CA TRP A 126 12.51 5.09 18.51
C TRP A 126 12.89 4.29 19.76
N ASN A 127 12.08 3.30 20.17
CA ASN A 127 12.35 2.51 21.38
C ASN A 127 13.50 1.51 21.22
N GLY A 128 13.80 1.05 20.00
CA GLY A 128 14.91 0.14 19.73
C GLY A 128 16.29 0.81 19.71
N THR A 129 16.33 2.12 19.43
CA THR A 129 17.59 2.83 19.18
C THR A 129 18.07 3.64 20.41
N LEU A 130 17.16 4.00 21.32
CA LEU A 130 17.47 4.71 22.56
C LEU A 130 16.68 4.04 23.69
N GLY A 131 17.38 3.29 24.55
CA GLY A 131 16.77 2.77 25.77
C GLY A 131 16.14 3.90 26.56
N GLN A 132 14.81 3.83 26.75
CA GLN A 132 14.00 4.57 27.72
C GLN A 132 14.46 6.02 28.04
N SER A 133 14.79 6.85 27.03
CA SER A 133 15.04 8.27 27.31
C SER A 133 13.73 9.06 27.14
N GLU A 134 13.27 9.71 28.21
CA GLU A 134 12.10 10.61 28.26
C GLU A 134 12.10 11.68 27.14
N VAL A 135 13.29 12.00 26.62
CA VAL A 135 13.51 12.92 25.49
C VAL A 135 12.86 12.42 24.19
N ALA A 136 12.81 11.10 23.95
CA ALA A 136 12.23 10.54 22.73
C ALA A 136 10.69 10.68 22.70
N THR A 137 10.05 10.59 23.86
CA THR A 137 8.60 10.80 23.97
C THR A 137 8.20 12.24 23.72
N GLU A 138 8.99 13.22 24.17
CA GLU A 138 8.75 14.64 23.90
C GLU A 138 8.91 14.95 22.40
N LEU A 139 9.94 14.41 21.75
CA LEU A 139 10.19 14.61 20.32
C LEU A 139 9.09 13.99 19.43
N ILE A 140 8.56 12.81 19.80
CA ILE A 140 7.43 12.18 19.12
C ILE A 140 6.15 13.01 19.30
N GLN A 141 5.91 13.57 20.49
CA GLN A 141 4.78 14.46 20.74
C GLN A 141 4.90 15.76 19.94
N GLU A 142 6.10 16.36 19.91
CA GLU A 142 6.36 17.62 19.22
C GLU A 142 6.26 17.48 17.70
N THR A 143 6.78 16.37 17.14
CA THR A 143 6.63 16.06 15.71
C THR A 143 5.20 15.75 15.32
N SER A 144 4.46 14.98 16.13
CA SER A 144 3.04 14.70 15.91
C SER A 144 2.20 15.98 15.97
N TYR A 145 2.49 16.87 16.92
CA TYR A 145 1.83 18.16 17.06
C TYR A 145 2.11 19.08 15.86
N ASN A 146 3.36 19.13 15.39
CA ASN A 146 3.74 19.93 14.23
C ASN A 146 3.08 19.43 12.94
N TYR A 147 2.94 18.11 12.77
CA TYR A 147 2.22 17.52 11.64
C TYR A 147 0.73 17.90 11.65
N MET A 148 0.07 17.75 12.80
CA MET A 148 -1.34 18.15 12.99
C MET A 148 -1.56 19.65 12.68
N LYS A 149 -0.67 20.52 13.18
CA LYS A 149 -0.73 21.96 12.88
C LYS A 149 -0.52 22.26 11.40
N MET A 150 0.30 21.48 10.70
CA MET A 150 0.53 21.66 9.27
C MET A 150 -0.72 21.27 8.45
N GLU A 151 -1.36 20.15 8.79
CA GLU A 151 -2.62 19.70 8.21
C GLU A 151 -3.75 20.73 8.42
N GLU A 152 -3.88 21.26 9.64
CA GLU A 152 -4.86 22.30 9.96
C GLU A 152 -4.62 23.60 9.17
N ARG A 153 -3.35 24.01 9.00
CA ARG A 153 -3.00 25.14 8.14
C ARG A 153 -3.36 24.89 6.69
N LYS A 154 -3.12 23.69 6.16
CA LYS A 154 -3.52 23.32 4.79
C LYS A 154 -5.04 23.37 4.63
N ALA A 155 -5.79 22.81 5.58
CA ALA A 155 -7.25 22.85 5.58
C ALA A 155 -7.79 24.29 5.60
N ASN A 156 -7.21 25.15 6.43
CA ASN A 156 -7.58 26.57 6.49
C ASN A 156 -7.24 27.34 5.19
N LEU A 157 -6.12 27.01 4.53
CA LEU A 157 -5.78 27.60 3.24
C LEU A 157 -6.77 27.18 2.16
N LEU A 158 -7.15 25.91 2.11
CA LEU A 158 -8.17 25.40 1.20
C LEU A 158 -9.51 26.09 1.46
N ALA A 159 -9.97 26.16 2.72
CA ALA A 159 -11.20 26.84 3.08
C ALA A 159 -11.20 28.33 2.65
N LYS A 160 -10.07 29.02 2.81
CA LYS A 160 -9.92 30.40 2.31
C LYS A 160 -10.05 30.46 0.79
N GLN A 161 -9.36 29.59 0.05
CA GLN A 161 -9.45 29.53 -1.42
C GLN A 161 -10.90 29.32 -1.89
N TYR A 162 -11.64 28.41 -1.25
CA TYR A 162 -13.06 28.19 -1.57
C TYR A 162 -13.93 29.41 -1.23
N SER A 163 -13.69 30.10 -0.12
CA SER A 163 -14.48 31.31 0.21
C SER A 163 -14.24 32.46 -0.77
N PHE A 164 -13.01 32.63 -1.27
CA PHE A 164 -12.70 33.62 -2.30
C PHE A 164 -13.35 33.25 -3.65
N ALA A 165 -13.35 31.96 -4.00
CA ALA A 165 -14.03 31.49 -5.21
C ALA A 165 -15.55 31.76 -5.13
N SER A 166 -16.19 31.48 -4.00
CA SER A 166 -17.63 31.75 -3.79
C SER A 166 -17.97 33.23 -3.94
N LYS A 167 -17.22 34.12 -3.27
CA LYS A 167 -17.47 35.57 -3.37
C LYS A 167 -17.30 36.11 -4.78
N LYS A 168 -16.36 35.55 -5.56
CA LYS A 168 -16.17 35.93 -6.96
C LYS A 168 -17.37 35.52 -7.81
N VAL A 169 -17.92 34.32 -7.59
CA VAL A 169 -19.14 33.86 -8.27
C VAL A 169 -20.34 34.75 -7.90
N ASP A 170 -20.54 35.05 -6.63
CA ASP A 170 -21.65 35.92 -6.18
C ASP A 170 -21.56 37.33 -6.77
N SER A 171 -20.33 37.88 -6.91
CA SER A 171 -20.10 39.18 -7.57
C SER A 171 -20.39 39.16 -9.08
N GLN A 172 -20.15 38.04 -9.76
CA GLN A 172 -20.46 37.89 -11.18
C GLN A 172 -21.96 37.72 -11.42
N ILE A 173 -22.65 36.98 -10.54
CA ILE A 173 -24.12 36.81 -10.60
C ILE A 173 -24.82 38.16 -10.38
N SER A 174 -24.38 38.94 -9.39
CA SER A 174 -24.95 40.26 -9.12
C SER A 174 -24.68 41.27 -10.24
N ALA A 175 -23.49 41.26 -10.85
CA ALA A 175 -23.19 42.09 -12.02
C ALA A 175 -24.07 41.72 -13.23
N SER A 176 -24.24 40.43 -13.52
CA SER A 176 -25.10 39.95 -14.61
C SER A 176 -26.59 40.28 -14.38
N ALA A 177 -27.05 40.23 -13.13
CA ALA A 177 -28.41 40.63 -12.78
C ALA A 177 -28.65 42.15 -12.93
N ALA A 178 -27.63 42.97 -12.67
CA ALA A 178 -27.70 44.42 -12.88
C ALA A 178 -27.75 44.78 -14.37
N GLU A 179 -26.90 44.16 -15.20
CA GLU A 179 -26.91 44.35 -16.66
C GLU A 179 -28.26 43.93 -17.29
N SER A 180 -28.84 42.81 -16.82
CA SER A 180 -30.15 42.33 -17.29
C SER A 180 -31.32 43.25 -16.90
N SER A 181 -31.20 43.97 -15.77
CA SER A 181 -32.21 44.95 -15.33
C SER A 181 -32.12 46.26 -16.10
N GLU A 182 -30.93 46.63 -16.56
CA GLU A 182 -30.69 47.85 -17.33
C GLU A 182 -31.20 47.70 -18.78
N THR A 183 -31.06 46.51 -19.38
CA THR A 183 -31.60 46.22 -20.73
C THR A 183 -33.13 46.20 -20.76
N MET A 184 -33.81 45.72 -19.71
CA MET A 184 -35.28 45.74 -19.65
C MET A 184 -35.89 47.14 -19.49
N LYS A 185 -35.12 48.13 -19.01
CA LYS A 185 -35.60 49.53 -18.90
C LYS A 185 -35.50 50.30 -20.22
N LEU A 186 -34.66 49.85 -21.15
CA LEU A 186 -34.52 50.46 -22.48
C LEU A 186 -35.63 50.01 -23.44
N GLU A 187 -36.15 48.79 -23.34
CA GLU A 187 -37.22 48.31 -24.23
C GLU A 187 -38.61 48.91 -23.94
N ASN A 188 -38.85 49.52 -22.77
CA ASN A 188 -40.16 50.10 -22.43
C ASN A 188 -40.32 51.58 -22.78
N ASN A 189 -39.30 52.25 -23.31
CA ASN A 189 -39.37 53.67 -23.66
C ASN A 189 -39.68 53.97 -25.13
N ASP A 190 -39.63 52.97 -26.01
CA ASP A 190 -39.89 53.18 -27.45
C ASP A 190 -41.37 52.97 -27.85
N SER A 191 -42.25 52.52 -26.97
CA SER A 191 -43.65 52.22 -27.32
C SER A 191 -44.65 53.35 -27.06
N LYS A 192 -44.21 54.60 -26.82
CA LYS A 192 -45.09 55.71 -26.38
C LYS A 192 -45.16 56.94 -27.29
N LYS A 193 -44.70 56.86 -28.55
CA LYS A 193 -44.67 58.03 -29.45
C LYS A 193 -45.72 58.15 -30.54
N ASP A 194 -46.57 57.15 -30.78
CA ASP A 194 -47.51 57.21 -31.91
C ASP A 194 -48.98 57.13 -31.46
N ILE A 195 -49.50 58.19 -30.83
CA ILE A 195 -50.94 58.48 -30.78
C ILE A 195 -51.12 60.00 -30.85
N GLU A 196 -51.15 60.54 -32.08
CA GLU A 196 -51.84 61.79 -32.44
C GLU A 196 -52.72 61.53 -33.66
#